data_AF-A0A1I2GR72-F1
#
_entry.id   AF-A0A1I2GR72-F1
#
_cell.length_a   1.000
_cell.length_b   1.000
_cell.length_c   1.000
_cell.angle_alpha   90.00
_cell.angle_beta   90.00
_cell.angle_gamma   90.00
#
_symmetry.space_group_name_H-M   'P 1'
#
loop_
_entity.id
_entity.type
_entity.pdbx_description
1 polymer ?
#
loop_
_entity_poly.entity_id
_entity_poly.type
_entity_poly.pdbx_seq_one_letter_code
_entity_poly.pdbx_strand_id
1 'polypeptide(L)'
;MPKYKTVNANENDFADFEGLANAYGLTNTALFAAMVTYFKVTKADPRDPKADNPTDAIKALDKRLISFIKEQEKKTLNPMKEALFDLASSEGATRKHELRIVNQNVKKIITYLKIDG
;
A
#
# COMPACT_ATOMS: atom_id res chain seq x y z
N MET A 1 -45.70 -8.07 28.13
CA MET A 1 -44.47 -7.79 28.90
C MET A 1 -43.30 -8.53 28.25
N PRO A 2 -42.11 -7.92 28.11
CA PRO A 2 -40.93 -8.62 27.61
C PRO A 2 -40.58 -9.78 28.54
N LYS A 3 -40.25 -10.95 27.95
CA LYS A 3 -39.91 -12.17 28.69
C LYS A 3 -38.39 -12.24 28.85
N TYR A 4 -37.91 -11.93 30.05
CA TYR A 4 -36.47 -11.98 30.35
C TYR A 4 -36.01 -13.41 30.62
N LYS A 5 -34.73 -13.65 30.32
CA LYS A 5 -34.01 -14.90 30.54
C LYS A 5 -32.74 -14.60 31.30
N THR A 6 -32.35 -15.51 32.18
CA THR A 6 -31.14 -15.41 33.00
C THR A 6 -30.08 -16.38 32.49
N VAL A 7 -28.81 -16.00 32.64
CA VAL A 7 -27.64 -16.84 32.38
C VAL A 7 -26.86 -16.93 33.67
N ASN A 8 -26.46 -18.13 34.05
CA ASN A 8 -25.61 -18.35 35.22
C ASN A 8 -24.15 -18.33 34.79
N ALA A 9 -23.31 -17.65 35.55
CA ALA A 9 -21.85 -17.64 35.42
C ALA A 9 -21.25 -17.92 36.80
N ASN A 10 -20.01 -18.43 36.83
CA ASN A 10 -19.28 -18.50 38.09
C ASN A 10 -18.82 -17.09 38.51
N GLU A 11 -18.43 -16.94 39.77
CA GLU A 11 -18.12 -15.64 40.37
C GLU A 11 -16.94 -14.94 39.67
N ASN A 12 -15.90 -15.68 39.31
CA ASN A 12 -14.71 -15.14 38.64
C ASN A 12 -15.04 -14.63 37.23
N ASP A 13 -15.74 -15.45 36.43
CA ASP A 13 -16.13 -15.09 35.07
C ASP A 13 -17.07 -13.88 35.07
N PHE A 14 -17.94 -13.77 36.07
CA PHE A 14 -18.84 -12.63 36.22
C PHE A 14 -18.08 -11.35 36.60
N ALA A 15 -17.09 -11.45 37.50
CA ALA A 15 -16.23 -10.32 37.85
C ALA A 15 -15.39 -9.84 36.65
N ASP A 16 -14.82 -10.76 35.88
CA ASP A 16 -14.09 -10.44 34.65
C ASP A 16 -15.00 -9.79 33.61
N PHE A 17 -16.23 -10.29 33.48
CA PHE A 17 -17.24 -9.72 32.58
C PHE A 17 -17.64 -8.29 32.98
N GLU A 18 -17.81 -8.02 34.28
CA GLU A 18 -18.04 -6.66 34.79
C GLU A 18 -16.85 -5.74 34.54
N GLY A 19 -15.63 -6.23 34.77
CA GLY A 19 -14.40 -5.51 34.44
C GLY A 19 -14.36 -5.11 32.97
N LEU A 20 -14.71 -6.03 32.07
CA LEU A 20 -14.75 -5.79 30.63
C LEU A 20 -15.85 -4.80 30.24
N ALA A 21 -17.04 -4.90 30.85
CA ALA A 21 -18.14 -3.97 30.61
C ALA A 21 -17.75 -2.55 31.00
N ASN A 22 -17.15 -2.39 32.18
CA ASN A 22 -16.67 -1.11 32.68
C ASN A 22 -15.56 -0.53 31.78
N ALA A 23 -14.61 -1.35 31.34
CA ALA A 23 -13.53 -0.92 30.44
C ALA A 23 -14.05 -0.36 29.11
N TYR A 24 -15.18 -0.88 28.61
CA TYR A 24 -15.85 -0.38 27.40
C TYR A 24 -16.92 0.69 27.67
N GLY A 25 -17.15 1.09 28.92
CA GLY A 25 -18.19 2.05 29.29
C GLY A 25 -19.61 1.53 29.03
N LEU A 26 -19.80 0.20 29.11
CA LEU A 26 -21.07 -0.48 28.84
C LEU A 26 -21.65 -1.08 30.11
N THR A 27 -22.97 -1.29 30.12
CA THR A 27 -23.59 -2.14 31.14
C THR A 27 -23.40 -3.61 30.79
N ASN A 28 -23.48 -4.50 31.78
CA ASN A 28 -23.42 -5.97 31.59
C ASN A 28 -24.36 -6.46 30.48
N THR A 29 -25.60 -5.97 30.47
CA THR A 29 -26.58 -6.35 29.44
C THR A 29 -26.24 -5.81 28.06
N ALA A 30 -25.68 -4.59 27.98
CA ALA A 30 -25.24 -3.99 26.72
C ALA A 30 -24.03 -4.71 26.14
N LEU A 31 -23.06 -5.08 26.99
CA LEU A 31 -21.91 -5.89 26.57
C LEU A 31 -22.35 -7.26 26.06
N PHE A 32 -23.27 -7.94 26.75
CA PHE A 32 -23.81 -9.22 26.30
C PHE A 32 -24.44 -9.11 24.90
N ALA A 33 -25.30 -8.10 24.69
CA ALA A 33 -25.92 -7.87 23.38
C ALA A 33 -24.88 -7.54 22.28
N ALA A 34 -23.86 -6.75 22.63
CA ALA A 34 -22.76 -6.43 21.72
C ALA A 34 -21.95 -7.67 21.35
N MET A 35 -21.62 -8.54 22.31
CA MET A 35 -20.90 -9.80 22.06
C MET A 35 -21.68 -10.73 21.14
N VAL A 36 -22.99 -10.92 21.39
CA VAL A 36 -23.84 -11.74 20.51
C VAL A 36 -23.85 -11.19 19.08
N THR A 37 -23.96 -9.86 18.94
CA THR A 37 -23.93 -9.21 17.62
C THR A 37 -22.56 -9.37 16.96
N TYR A 38 -21.48 -9.15 17.69
CA TYR A 38 -20.11 -9.26 17.22
C TYR A 38 -19.84 -10.65 16.67
N PHE A 39 -20.00 -11.72 17.48
CA PHE A 39 -19.72 -13.08 17.03
C PHE A 39 -20.65 -13.53 15.89
N LYS A 40 -21.89 -13.05 15.86
CA LYS A 40 -22.83 -13.34 14.76
C LYS A 40 -22.37 -12.74 13.43
N VAL A 41 -21.85 -11.51 13.45
CA VAL A 41 -21.42 -10.76 12.25
C VAL A 41 -20.02 -11.20 11.80
N THR A 42 -19.07 -11.27 12.73
CA THR A 42 -17.66 -11.59 12.41
C THR A 42 -17.42 -13.06 12.16
N LYS A 43 -18.34 -13.94 12.59
CA LYS A 43 -18.18 -15.41 12.58
C LYS A 43 -16.96 -15.90 13.38
N ALA A 44 -16.38 -15.05 14.22
CA ALA A 44 -15.28 -15.43 15.10
C ALA A 44 -15.75 -16.49 16.12
N ASP A 45 -14.96 -17.53 16.33
CA ASP A 45 -15.20 -18.50 17.40
C ASP A 45 -14.71 -17.92 18.73
N PRO A 46 -15.59 -17.62 19.71
CA PRO A 46 -15.20 -17.04 21.00
C PRO A 46 -14.32 -17.97 21.85
N ARG A 47 -14.17 -19.25 21.46
CA ARG A 47 -13.31 -20.23 22.13
C ARG A 47 -11.91 -20.28 21.53
N ASP A 48 -11.71 -19.67 20.36
CA ASP A 48 -10.39 -19.56 19.75
C ASP A 48 -9.75 -18.21 20.13
N PRO A 49 -8.81 -18.19 21.09
CA PRO A 49 -8.13 -16.96 21.49
C PRO A 49 -7.25 -16.38 20.37
N LYS A 50 -7.03 -17.13 19.28
CA LYS A 50 -6.30 -16.68 18.10
C LYS A 50 -7.21 -16.17 16.99
N ALA A 51 -8.53 -16.11 17.18
CA ALA A 51 -9.45 -15.56 16.19
C ALA A 51 -8.88 -14.24 15.65
N ASP A 52 -8.41 -14.28 14.39
CA ASP A 52 -7.45 -13.34 13.84
C ASP A 52 -7.79 -11.92 14.26
N ASN A 53 -6.91 -11.31 15.07
CA ASN A 53 -7.06 -9.90 15.40
C ASN A 53 -7.14 -9.15 14.06
N PRO A 54 -8.22 -8.39 13.78
CA PRO A 54 -8.38 -7.67 12.52
C PRO A 54 -7.14 -6.85 12.15
N THR A 55 -6.40 -6.39 13.17
CA THR A 55 -5.12 -5.70 13.05
C THR A 55 -4.05 -6.51 12.32
N ASP A 56 -3.96 -7.82 12.57
CA ASP A 56 -2.94 -8.67 11.95
C ASP A 56 -3.28 -9.04 10.51
N ALA A 57 -4.58 -9.18 10.19
CA ALA A 57 -5.06 -9.29 8.82
C ALA A 57 -4.76 -8.01 8.01
N ILE A 58 -4.95 -6.82 8.61
CA ILE A 58 -4.60 -5.53 8.00
C ILE A 58 -3.08 -5.43 7.77
N LYS A 59 -2.25 -5.78 8.76
CA LYS A 59 -0.78 -5.79 8.59
C LYS A 59 -0.33 -6.73 7.48
N ALA A 60 -0.96 -7.90 7.36
CA ALA A 60 -0.66 -8.85 6.29
C ALA A 60 -1.03 -8.29 4.91
N LEU A 61 -2.16 -7.60 4.82
CA LEU A 61 -2.61 -6.92 3.60
C LEU A 61 -1.63 -5.80 3.19
N ASP A 62 -1.22 -4.95 4.13
CA ASP A 62 -0.25 -3.88 3.89
C ASP A 62 1.08 -4.43 3.37
N LYS A 63 1.59 -5.49 4.01
CA LYS A 63 2.85 -6.14 3.57
C LYS A 63 2.74 -6.68 2.15
N ARG A 64 1.59 -7.25 1.79
CA ARG A 64 1.33 -7.76 0.44
C ARG A 64 1.25 -6.62 -0.58
N LEU A 65 0.61 -5.51 -0.22
CA LEU A 65 0.48 -4.33 -1.09
C LEU A 65 1.84 -3.67 -1.36
N ILE A 66 2.66 -3.49 -0.31
CA ILE A 66 4.03 -2.95 -0.45
C ILE A 66 4.88 -3.86 -1.33
N SER A 67 4.78 -5.18 -1.15
CA SER A 67 5.52 -6.15 -1.96
C SER A 67 5.11 -6.08 -3.44
N PHE A 68 3.82 -5.95 -3.71
CA PHE A 68 3.30 -5.78 -5.07
C PHE A 68 3.82 -4.50 -5.73
N ILE A 69 3.78 -3.36 -5.03
CA ILE A 69 4.30 -2.08 -5.55
C ILE A 69 5.78 -2.21 -5.90
N LYS A 70 6.61 -2.76 -4.99
CA LYS A 70 8.04 -2.98 -5.25
C LYS A 70 8.30 -3.87 -6.46
N GLU A 71 7.47 -4.89 -6.65
CA GLU A 71 7.60 -5.77 -7.80
C GLU A 71 7.19 -5.10 -9.11
N GLN A 72 6.16 -4.25 -9.10
CA GLN A 72 5.79 -3.43 -10.26
C GLN A 72 6.85 -2.38 -10.58
N GLU A 73 7.44 -1.73 -9.57
CA GLU A 73 8.56 -0.81 -9.77
C GLU A 73 9.73 -1.51 -10.45
N LYS A 74 10.10 -2.70 -9.97
CA LYS A 74 11.21 -3.48 -10.53
C LYS A 74 10.93 -3.99 -11.95
N LYS A 75 9.74 -4.52 -12.21
CA LYS A 75 9.42 -5.17 -13.49
C LYS A 75 9.04 -4.19 -14.60
N THR A 76 8.47 -3.05 -14.24
CA THR A 76 7.79 -2.17 -15.20
C THR A 76 8.38 -0.77 -15.17
N LEU A 77 8.43 -0.14 -14.00
CA LEU A 77 8.78 1.28 -13.90
C LEU A 77 10.28 1.54 -14.12
N ASN A 78 11.15 0.72 -13.52
CA ASN A 78 12.60 0.86 -13.68
C ASN A 78 13.05 0.63 -15.13
N PRO A 79 12.61 -0.43 -15.84
CA PRO A 79 12.95 -0.60 -17.25
C PRO A 79 12.47 0.54 -18.15
N MET A 80 11.28 1.10 -17.90
CA MET A 80 10.81 2.28 -18.65
C MET A 80 11.70 3.50 -18.39
N LYS A 81 12.09 3.71 -17.14
CA LYS A 81 12.99 4.80 -16.75
C LYS A 81 14.34 4.65 -17.47
N GLU A 82 14.93 3.46 -17.45
CA GLU A 82 16.21 3.18 -18.14
C GLU A 82 16.08 3.37 -19.65
N ALA A 83 15.03 2.82 -20.28
CA ALA A 83 14.77 3.00 -21.70
C ALA A 83 14.62 4.48 -22.10
N LEU A 84 13.99 5.30 -21.24
CA LEU A 84 13.87 6.74 -21.47
C LEU A 84 15.22 7.47 -21.37
N PHE A 85 16.06 7.10 -20.40
CA PHE A 85 17.41 7.65 -20.29
C PHE A 85 18.30 7.26 -21.47
N ASP A 86 18.22 6.01 -21.92
CA ASP A 86 18.94 5.52 -23.10
C ASP A 86 18.50 6.27 -24.35
N LEU A 87 17.18 6.45 -24.54
CA LEU A 87 16.63 7.22 -25.66
C LEU A 87 17.13 8.66 -25.63
N ALA A 88 17.00 9.36 -24.51
CA ALA A 88 17.45 10.74 -24.36
C ALA A 88 18.96 10.90 -24.59
N SER A 89 19.76 9.93 -24.13
CA SER A 89 21.21 9.90 -24.32
C SER A 89 21.59 9.64 -25.78
N SER A 90 20.88 8.73 -26.46
CA SER A 90 21.10 8.42 -27.86
C SER A 90 20.71 9.57 -28.80
N GLU A 91 19.57 10.23 -28.57
CA GLU A 91 19.16 11.40 -29.34
C GLU A 91 20.11 12.59 -29.14
N GLY A 92 20.56 12.82 -27.89
CA GLY A 92 21.54 13.85 -27.58
C GLY A 92 22.89 13.61 -28.28
N ALA A 93 23.35 12.35 -28.33
CA ALA A 93 24.58 11.97 -29.02
C ALA A 93 24.46 12.13 -30.55
N THR A 94 23.34 11.69 -31.14
CA THR A 94 23.06 11.81 -32.58
C THR A 94 22.98 13.28 -33.00
N ARG A 95 22.23 14.12 -32.26
CA ARG A 95 22.11 15.55 -32.54
C ARG A 95 23.45 16.28 -32.47
N LYS A 96 24.31 15.90 -31.51
CA LYS A 96 25.67 16.46 -31.39
C LYS A 96 26.57 16.05 -32.57
N HIS A 97 26.42 14.84 -33.09
CA HIS A 97 27.15 14.37 -34.26
C HIS A 97 26.73 15.13 -35.53
N GLU A 98 25.43 15.29 -35.77
CA GLU A 98 24.88 16.05 -36.89
C GLU A 98 25.33 17.51 -36.87
N LEU A 99 25.26 18.17 -35.71
CA LEU A 99 25.73 19.55 -35.56
C LEU A 99 27.22 19.73 -35.83
N ARG A 100 28.06 18.71 -35.59
CA ARG A 100 29.48 18.75 -35.98
C ARG A 100 29.65 18.71 -37.49
N ILE A 101 28.89 17.86 -38.17
CA ILE A 101 28.93 17.75 -39.64
C ILE A 101 28.50 19.07 -40.28
N VAL A 102 27.38 19.64 -39.82
CA VAL A 102 26.90 20.94 -40.30
C VAL A 102 27.94 22.03 -40.07
N ASN A 103 28.54 22.10 -38.88
CA ASN A 103 29.61 23.08 -38.59
C ASN A 103 30.84 22.92 -39.48
N GLN A 104 31.25 21.68 -39.79
CA GLN A 104 32.36 21.43 -40.71
C GLN A 104 32.03 21.89 -42.13
N ASN A 105 30.81 21.63 -42.60
CA ASN A 105 30.35 22.05 -43.92
C ASN A 105 30.24 23.57 -44.02
N VAL A 106 29.68 24.24 -43.01
CA VAL A 106 29.62 25.71 -42.94
C VAL A 106 31.03 26.30 -42.96
N LYS A 107 31.99 25.74 -42.22
CA LYS A 107 33.39 26.19 -42.26
C LYS A 107 34.00 26.06 -43.64
N LYS A 108 33.80 24.93 -44.33
CA LYS A 108 34.27 24.74 -45.70
C LYS A 108 33.69 25.79 -46.64
N ILE A 109 32.38 26.02 -46.60
CA ILE A 109 31.70 27.02 -47.42
C ILE A 109 32.27 28.43 -47.16
N ILE A 110 32.44 28.81 -45.89
CA ILE A 110 33.05 30.11 -45.53
C ILE A 110 34.49 30.22 -46.08
N THR A 111 35.28 29.15 -46.02
CA THR A 111 36.63 29.14 -46.59
C THR A 111 36.59 29.32 -48.11
N TYR A 112 35.72 28.62 -48.82
CA TYR A 112 35.55 28.80 -50.27
C TYR A 112 35.10 30.23 -50.63
N LEU A 113 34.19 30.82 -49.86
CA LEU A 113 33.71 32.18 -50.08
C LEU A 113 34.74 33.28 -49.74
N LYS A 114 35.77 32.96 -48.94
CA LYS A 114 36.86 33.90 -48.57
C LYS A 114 38.04 33.87 -49.54
N ILE A 115 38.04 32.98 -50.53
CA ILE A 115 39.15 32.84 -51.51
C ILE A 115 38.94 33.75 -52.73
N ASP A 116 37.77 34.37 -52.90
CA ASP A 116 37.46 35.25 -54.04
C ASP A 116 37.46 36.76 -53.69
N GLY A 117 38.29 37.19 -52.73
CA GLY A 117 38.45 38.60 -52.34
C GLY A 117 39.91 39.06 -52.33
#